data_AF-A0ABD1EWB4-F1
#
_entry.id   AF-A0ABD1EWB4-F1
#
_cell.length_a   1.000
_cell.length_b   1.000
_cell.length_c   1.000
_cell.angle_alpha   90.00
_cell.angle_beta   90.00
_cell.angle_gamma   90.00
#
_symmetry.space_group_name_H-M   'P 1'
#
loop_
_entity.id
_entity.type
_entity.pdbx_description
1 polymer ?
#
loop_
_entity_poly.entity_id
_entity_poly.type
_entity_poly.pdbx_seq_one_letter_code
_entity_poly.pdbx_strand_id
1 'polypeptide(L)'
;MIILRSVSVRIGRVGGECEGIRIPLINMADPEPERLSNPNNNDNSYIEKEKVAFFSKPRIFFDIKDSGPFIIYIESKLGDPNIGRFSHLKIAREIGILNLEGIINIKNKGINRIAVEFNNYKKANDLLNNKEINDKYKVFIPSNIISCKGIIRQIDLELSEEHLLEKN
;
A
#
# COMPACT_ATOMS: atom_id res chain seq x y z
N MET A 1 31.81 -19.64 21.40
CA MET A 1 30.48 -20.16 21.81
C MET A 1 29.49 -19.01 21.71
N ILE A 2 28.74 -18.91 20.60
CA ILE A 2 27.78 -17.82 20.37
C ILE A 2 26.40 -18.46 20.30
N ILE A 3 25.51 -18.01 21.19
CA ILE A 3 24.14 -18.47 21.30
C ILE A 3 23.32 -17.71 20.26
N LEU A 4 22.78 -18.42 19.28
CA LEU A 4 21.79 -17.89 18.32
C LEU A 4 20.39 -18.02 18.95
N ARG A 5 19.69 -16.90 19.16
CA ARG A 5 18.24 -16.91 19.42
C ARG A 5 17.50 -16.64 18.11
N SER A 6 16.69 -17.59 17.66
CA SER A 6 15.77 -17.42 16.54
C SER A 6 14.47 -16.79 17.03
N VAL A 7 13.94 -15.83 16.27
CA VAL A 7 12.57 -15.31 16.44
C VAL A 7 11.76 -15.77 15.24
N SER A 8 10.85 -16.72 15.47
CA SER A 8 9.89 -17.19 14.47
C SER A 8 8.63 -16.33 14.51
N VAL A 9 8.39 -15.55 13.45
CA VAL A 9 7.11 -14.88 13.24
C VAL A 9 6.18 -15.84 12.49
N ARG A 10 5.17 -16.38 13.17
CA ARG A 10 4.11 -17.19 12.55
C ARG A 10 3.03 -16.28 11.97
N ILE A 11 2.92 -16.25 10.64
CA ILE A 11 1.69 -15.80 9.98
C ILE A 11 0.90 -17.07 9.65
N GLY A 12 -0.13 -17.35 10.45
CA GLY A 12 -0.99 -18.50 10.22
C GLY A 12 -1.92 -18.27 9.03
N ARG A 13 -1.87 -19.15 8.04
CA ARG A 13 -3.08 -19.69 7.41
C ARG A 13 -2.85 -21.10 6.88
N VAL A 14 -3.91 -21.88 7.05
CA VAL A 14 -4.02 -23.33 6.91
C VAL A 14 -4.04 -23.72 5.43
N GLY A 15 -3.23 -24.73 5.09
CA GLY A 15 -3.40 -25.56 3.89
C GLY A 15 -2.84 -24.98 2.59
N GLY A 16 -1.63 -25.41 2.21
CA GLY A 16 -1.03 -25.18 0.90
C GLY A 16 0.48 -24.99 0.99
N GLU A 17 1.23 -26.01 0.59
CA GLU A 17 2.70 -26.03 0.58
C GLU A 17 3.26 -24.81 -0.18
N CYS A 18 4.09 -24.02 0.49
CA CYS A 18 4.86 -22.94 -0.13
C CYS A 18 6.33 -23.34 -0.05
N GLU A 19 6.92 -23.74 -1.18
CA GLU A 19 8.37 -23.91 -1.28
C GLU A 19 9.04 -22.55 -1.06
N GLY A 20 9.87 -22.48 -0.01
CA GLY A 20 10.57 -21.28 0.38
C GLY A 20 11.70 -20.96 -0.60
N ILE A 21 11.65 -19.78 -1.21
CA ILE A 21 12.79 -19.22 -1.95
C ILE A 21 13.90 -18.92 -0.94
N ARG A 22 14.99 -19.70 -0.97
CA ARG A 22 16.23 -19.41 -0.25
C ARG A 22 17.02 -18.34 -1.00
N ILE A 23 17.13 -17.15 -0.43
CA ILE A 23 18.11 -16.15 -0.88
C ILE A 23 19.39 -16.40 -0.06
N PRO A 24 20.55 -16.67 -0.69
CA PRO A 24 21.80 -16.79 0.04
C PRO A 24 22.25 -15.43 0.58
N LEU A 25 22.54 -15.36 1.88
CA LEU A 25 23.28 -14.26 2.49
C LEU A 25 24.75 -14.37 2.07
N ILE A 26 25.20 -13.44 1.23
CA ILE A 26 26.63 -13.26 0.96
C ILE A 26 27.20 -12.51 2.17
N ASN A 27 28.06 -13.18 2.94
CA ASN A 27 28.90 -12.57 3.96
C ASN A 27 29.98 -11.73 3.24
N MET A 28 30.04 -10.44 3.51
CA MET A 28 31.22 -9.63 3.21
C MET A 28 31.84 -9.22 4.55
N ALA A 29 32.98 -9.84 4.86
CA ALA A 29 33.86 -9.46 5.94
C ALA A 29 34.51 -8.10 5.62
N ASP A 30 34.74 -7.29 6.65
CA ASP A 30 35.47 -6.03 6.56
C ASP A 30 36.93 -6.27 6.11
N PRO A 31 37.47 -5.56 5.10
CA PRO A 31 38.91 -5.49 4.90
C PRO A 31 39.50 -4.26 5.63
N GLU A 32 40.61 -4.49 6.34
CA GLU A 32 41.42 -3.48 7.03
C GLU A 32 41.95 -2.37 6.09
N PRO A 33 42.28 -1.16 6.61
CA PRO A 33 42.74 -0.05 5.78
C PRO A 33 44.27 -0.10 5.58
N GLU A 34 44.72 -0.44 4.38
CA GLU A 34 46.09 -0.13 3.94
C GLU A 34 46.19 1.32 3.43
N ARG A 35 47.21 2.04 3.90
CA ARG A 35 47.52 3.44 3.56
C ARG A 35 48.53 3.53 2.40
N LEU A 36 48.45 4.67 1.68
CA LEU A 36 49.40 5.28 0.71
C LEU A 36 49.25 4.79 -0.74
N SER A 37 49.28 5.60 -1.80
CA SER A 37 49.53 7.03 -2.01
C SER A 37 48.97 7.45 -3.39
N ASN A 38 48.56 8.71 -3.54
CA ASN A 38 48.10 9.27 -4.81
C ASN A 38 49.33 9.76 -5.62
N PRO A 39 49.39 9.53 -6.94
CA PRO A 39 49.34 10.70 -7.81
C PRO A 39 48.52 10.49 -9.09
N ASN A 40 47.60 11.44 -9.31
CA ASN A 40 47.15 12.02 -10.58
C ASN A 40 47.61 11.32 -11.86
N ASN A 41 46.66 10.68 -12.55
CA ASN A 41 46.62 10.70 -14.01
C ASN A 41 45.17 10.78 -14.48
N ASN A 42 44.92 11.75 -15.37
CA ASN A 42 43.67 11.99 -16.06
C ASN A 42 43.31 10.81 -16.95
N ASP A 43 42.23 10.11 -16.63
CA ASP A 43 41.44 9.35 -17.60
C ASP A 43 39.96 9.64 -17.34
N ASN A 44 39.47 10.70 -17.98
CA ASN A 44 38.04 10.96 -18.15
C ASN A 44 37.47 9.98 -19.19
N SER A 45 37.29 8.72 -18.78
CA SER A 45 36.38 7.79 -19.45
C SER A 45 35.97 6.73 -18.42
N TYR A 46 34.68 6.38 -18.37
CA TYR A 46 34.07 5.36 -17.47
C TYR A 46 33.50 5.80 -16.11
N ILE A 47 33.04 7.04 -15.93
CA ILE A 47 32.05 7.35 -14.87
C ILE A 47 30.88 8.16 -15.45
N GLU A 48 30.20 7.60 -16.44
CA GLU A 48 28.92 8.15 -16.96
C GLU A 48 27.84 7.08 -17.18
N LYS A 49 27.97 5.88 -16.61
CA LYS A 49 27.02 4.80 -16.86
C LYS A 49 26.64 4.02 -15.62
N GLU A 50 26.11 4.71 -14.61
CA GLU A 50 25.22 4.07 -13.62
C GLU A 50 24.40 5.12 -12.88
N LYS A 51 23.72 6.00 -13.63
CA LYS A 51 22.42 6.48 -13.14
C LYS A 51 21.51 5.25 -13.21
N VAL A 52 21.47 4.47 -12.14
CA VAL A 52 20.44 3.46 -11.92
C VAL A 52 19.14 4.24 -11.94
N ALA A 53 18.51 4.29 -13.11
CA ALA A 53 17.20 4.91 -13.26
C ALA A 53 16.30 4.12 -12.32
N PHE A 54 16.01 4.70 -11.16
CA PHE A 54 14.92 4.26 -10.31
C PHE A 54 13.70 4.29 -11.22
N PHE A 55 13.32 3.15 -11.79
CA PHE A 55 12.12 3.02 -12.60
C PHE A 55 10.95 3.28 -11.65
N SER A 56 10.62 4.56 -11.49
CA SER A 56 9.43 4.96 -10.76
C SER A 56 8.27 4.36 -11.52
N LYS A 57 7.59 3.39 -10.91
CA LYS A 57 6.37 2.81 -11.48
C LYS A 57 5.47 3.96 -11.93
N PRO A 58 4.95 3.94 -13.17
CA PRO A 58 4.10 5.01 -13.67
C PRO A 58 2.88 5.13 -12.75
N ARG A 59 2.56 6.36 -12.34
CA ARG A 59 1.35 6.62 -11.55
C ARG A 59 0.15 6.37 -12.45
N ILE A 60 -0.73 5.48 -12.01
CA ILE A 60 -1.97 5.12 -12.69
C ILE A 60 -3.05 6.13 -12.26
N PHE A 61 -3.81 6.65 -13.23
CA PHE A 61 -4.91 7.57 -13.01
C PHE A 61 -6.18 7.01 -13.66
N PHE A 62 -7.35 7.43 -13.16
CA PHE A 62 -8.63 7.12 -13.77
C PHE A 62 -8.87 7.98 -15.03
N ASP A 63 -9.54 7.42 -16.03
CA ASP A 63 -9.95 8.11 -17.25
C ASP A 63 -11.47 8.42 -17.23
N ILE A 64 -11.91 9.32 -18.11
CA ILE A 64 -13.32 9.68 -18.28
C ILE A 64 -14.20 8.50 -18.72
N LYS A 65 -13.60 7.49 -19.35
CA LYS A 65 -14.29 6.28 -19.81
C LYS A 65 -14.49 5.25 -18.70
N ASP A 66 -13.79 5.41 -17.57
CA ASP A 66 -13.90 4.49 -16.45
C ASP A 66 -15.23 4.70 -15.71
N SER A 67 -15.87 3.59 -15.34
CA SER A 67 -17.12 3.62 -14.58
C SER A 67 -16.84 3.55 -13.08
N GLY A 68 -17.47 4.46 -12.33
CA GLY A 68 -17.35 4.52 -10.88
C GLY A 68 -18.13 3.40 -10.15
N PRO A 69 -17.98 3.31 -8.82
CA PRO A 69 -17.26 4.25 -7.95
C PRO A 69 -15.73 4.17 -8.10
N PHE A 70 -15.06 5.32 -8.00
CA PHE A 70 -13.60 5.41 -8.13
C PHE A 70 -12.94 5.23 -6.77
N ILE A 71 -12.17 4.15 -6.60
CA ILE A 71 -11.67 3.72 -5.28
C ILE A 71 -10.18 3.99 -5.18
N ILE A 72 -9.78 4.73 -4.14
CA ILE A 72 -8.38 5.01 -3.84
C ILE A 72 -8.05 4.45 -2.46
N TYR A 73 -6.89 3.80 -2.36
CA TYR A 73 -6.36 3.33 -1.09
C TYR A 73 -5.37 4.33 -0.52
N ILE A 74 -5.51 4.59 0.78
CA ILE A 74 -4.57 5.36 1.59
C ILE A 74 -3.99 4.39 2.62
N GLU A 75 -2.67 4.25 2.61
CA GLU A 75 -1.93 3.33 3.47
C GLU A 75 -0.87 4.08 4.29
N SER A 76 -0.77 3.78 5.58
CA SER A 76 0.30 4.32 6.44
C SER A 76 1.67 3.88 5.95
N LYS A 77 2.67 4.76 6.00
CA LYS A 77 4.06 4.38 5.71
C LYS A 77 4.64 3.58 6.89
N LEU A 78 5.77 2.90 6.65
CA LEU A 78 6.42 2.09 7.67
C LEU A 78 6.88 2.99 8.84
N GLY A 79 6.47 2.64 10.06
CA GLY A 79 6.79 3.41 11.28
C GLY A 79 5.72 4.43 11.68
N ASP A 80 4.79 4.77 10.79
CA ASP A 80 3.70 5.69 11.10
C ASP A 80 2.53 4.99 11.82
N PRO A 81 1.70 5.75 12.56
CA PRO A 81 0.49 5.22 13.15
C PRO A 81 -0.45 4.63 12.10
N ASN A 82 -1.03 3.48 12.43
CA ASN A 82 -1.89 2.71 11.54
C ASN A 82 -3.22 3.43 11.27
N ILE A 83 -3.40 3.94 10.05
CA ILE A 83 -4.56 4.77 9.66
C ILE A 83 -5.89 4.03 9.79
N GLY A 84 -5.91 2.71 9.61
CA GLY A 84 -7.10 1.89 9.80
C GLY A 84 -7.51 1.73 11.27
N ARG A 85 -6.72 2.20 12.24
CA ARG A 85 -7.13 2.27 13.65
C ARG A 85 -7.56 3.67 14.09
N PHE A 86 -7.53 4.64 13.17
CA PHE A 86 -7.94 5.99 13.52
C PHE A 86 -9.45 6.06 13.75
N SER A 87 -9.84 6.88 14.72
CA SER A 87 -11.24 7.28 14.88
C SER A 87 -11.75 7.96 13.59
N HIS A 88 -13.03 7.76 13.28
CA HIS A 88 -13.69 8.41 12.15
C HIS A 88 -13.46 9.93 12.12
N LEU A 89 -13.47 10.59 13.30
CA LEU A 89 -13.21 12.03 13.40
C LEU A 89 -11.77 12.39 13.00
N LYS A 90 -10.80 11.55 13.35
CA LYS A 90 -9.40 11.76 12.97
C LYS A 90 -9.24 11.58 11.46
N ILE A 91 -9.86 10.55 10.89
CA ILE A 91 -9.86 10.33 9.44
C ILE A 91 -10.53 11.50 8.72
N ALA A 92 -11.70 11.94 9.20
CA ALA A 92 -12.42 13.08 8.65
C ALA A 92 -11.63 14.38 8.76
N ARG A 93 -10.83 14.58 9.82
CA ARG A 93 -9.93 15.72 9.95
C ARG A 93 -8.79 15.65 8.93
N GLU A 94 -8.13 14.50 8.81
CA GLU A 94 -7.02 14.30 7.86
C GLU A 94 -7.49 14.51 6.41
N ILE A 95 -8.69 14.04 6.08
CA ILE A 95 -9.28 14.18 4.74
C ILE A 95 -9.94 15.55 4.54
N GLY A 96 -10.61 16.08 5.57
CA GLY A 96 -11.37 17.34 5.53
C GLY A 96 -10.48 18.56 5.43
N ILE A 97 -9.25 18.53 5.96
CA ILE A 97 -8.24 19.56 5.72
C ILE A 97 -7.96 19.74 4.21
N LEU A 98 -8.18 18.69 3.41
CA LEU A 98 -7.88 18.70 1.98
C LEU A 98 -9.04 19.27 1.12
N ASN A 99 -10.14 19.73 1.73
CA ASN A 99 -11.33 20.27 1.03
C ASN A 99 -11.83 19.39 -0.13
N LEU A 100 -11.79 18.07 0.07
CA LEU A 100 -12.15 17.10 -0.96
C LEU A 100 -13.67 16.97 -1.07
N GLU A 101 -14.20 17.28 -2.23
CA GLU A 101 -15.60 17.08 -2.59
C GLU A 101 -15.81 15.74 -3.30
N GLY A 102 -17.04 15.22 -3.28
CA GLY A 102 -17.42 14.04 -4.06
C GLY A 102 -17.02 12.70 -3.45
N ILE A 103 -16.64 12.68 -2.16
CA ILE A 103 -16.44 11.45 -1.40
C ILE A 103 -17.81 10.82 -1.14
N ILE A 104 -18.01 9.59 -1.62
CA ILE A 104 -19.20 8.79 -1.35
C ILE A 104 -19.04 8.07 -0.01
N ASN A 105 -17.88 7.46 0.22
CA ASN A 105 -17.68 6.60 1.37
C ASN A 105 -16.20 6.48 1.74
N ILE A 106 -15.93 6.27 3.03
CA ILE A 106 -14.62 5.94 3.55
C ILE A 106 -14.75 4.64 4.33
N LYS A 107 -14.08 3.60 3.84
CA LYS A 107 -14.14 2.25 4.43
C LYS A 107 -12.77 1.84 4.96
N ASN A 108 -12.76 1.23 6.13
CA ASN A 108 -11.56 0.56 6.62
C ASN A 108 -11.29 -0.71 5.80
N LYS A 109 -10.04 -0.89 5.33
CA LYS A 109 -9.61 -2.06 4.54
C LYS A 109 -8.50 -2.86 5.23
N GLY A 110 -8.26 -2.61 6.51
CA GLY A 110 -7.29 -3.31 7.33
C GLY A 110 -6.57 -2.35 8.27
N ILE A 111 -5.71 -2.91 9.13
CA ILE A 111 -5.07 -2.15 10.22
C ILE A 111 -4.39 -0.87 9.69
N ASN A 112 -3.70 -0.95 8.56
CA ASN A 112 -2.88 0.16 8.04
C ASN A 112 -3.47 0.83 6.80
N ARG A 113 -4.75 0.57 6.47
CA ARG A 113 -5.29 0.96 5.18
C ARG A 113 -6.77 1.33 5.24
N ILE A 114 -7.09 2.43 4.58
CA ILE A 114 -8.47 2.84 4.30
C ILE A 114 -8.70 2.95 2.80
N ALA A 115 -9.96 2.80 2.39
CA ALA A 115 -10.43 3.05 1.03
C ALA A 115 -11.32 4.28 1.04
N VAL A 116 -11.09 5.18 0.09
CA VAL A 116 -11.94 6.35 -0.16
C VAL A 116 -12.58 6.15 -1.53
N GLU A 117 -13.90 6.19 -1.55
CA GLU A 117 -14.72 6.01 -2.74
C GLU A 117 -15.22 7.38 -3.21
N PHE A 118 -14.97 7.70 -4.48
CA PHE A 118 -15.40 8.96 -5.11
C PHE A 118 -16.45 8.72 -6.17
N ASN A 119 -17.34 9.68 -6.34
CA ASN A 119 -18.34 9.70 -7.41
C ASN A 119 -17.78 10.17 -8.76
N ASN A 120 -16.60 10.80 -8.77
CA ASN A 120 -16.02 11.43 -9.94
C ASN A 120 -14.53 11.10 -10.05
N TYR A 121 -14.11 10.66 -11.24
CA TYR A 121 -12.73 10.32 -11.55
C TYR A 121 -11.78 11.52 -11.38
N LYS A 122 -12.23 12.74 -11.67
CA LYS A 122 -11.42 13.96 -11.51
C LYS A 122 -11.03 14.17 -10.04
N LYS A 123 -12.02 14.12 -9.14
CA LYS A 123 -11.81 14.29 -7.70
C LYS A 123 -10.95 13.17 -7.12
N ALA A 124 -11.10 11.94 -7.63
CA ALA A 124 -10.22 10.84 -7.28
C ALA A 124 -8.76 11.12 -7.72
N ASN A 125 -8.55 11.55 -8.96
CA ASN A 125 -7.22 11.89 -9.47
C ASN A 125 -6.60 13.10 -8.73
N ASP A 126 -7.41 14.06 -8.30
CA ASP A 126 -6.96 15.19 -7.47
C ASP A 126 -6.36 14.68 -6.15
N LEU A 127 -7.00 13.68 -5.51
CA LEU A 127 -6.45 13.03 -4.32
C LEU A 127 -5.11 12.33 -4.61
N LEU A 128 -5.00 11.62 -5.74
CA LEU A 128 -3.75 10.95 -6.14
C LEU A 128 -2.59 11.93 -6.35
N ASN A 129 -2.89 13.16 -6.77
CA ASN A 129 -1.91 14.21 -7.05
C ASN A 129 -1.65 15.15 -5.87
N ASN A 130 -2.43 15.05 -4.79
CA ASN A 130 -2.26 15.92 -3.64
C ASN A 130 -0.94 15.62 -2.91
N LYS A 131 -0.08 16.64 -2.77
CA LYS A 131 1.25 16.50 -2.16
C LYS A 131 1.16 16.27 -0.65
N GLU A 132 0.31 17.03 0.06
CA GLU A 132 0.21 16.96 1.51
C GLU A 132 -0.16 15.56 2.01
N ILE A 133 -1.04 14.87 1.29
CA ILE A 133 -1.42 13.51 1.63
C ILE A 133 -0.38 12.48 1.18
N ASN A 134 0.26 12.66 0.02
CA ASN A 134 1.31 11.77 -0.47
C ASN A 134 2.60 11.85 0.37
N ASP A 135 2.86 12.99 1.01
CA ASP A 135 3.99 13.18 1.91
C ASP A 135 3.79 12.41 3.21
N LYS A 136 2.55 12.30 3.69
CA LYS A 136 2.20 11.56 4.92
C LYS A 136 1.89 10.08 4.69
N TYR A 137 1.20 9.76 3.61
CA TYR A 137 0.65 8.42 3.35
C TYR A 137 1.05 7.92 1.97
N LYS A 138 0.95 6.61 1.77
CA LYS A 138 1.04 6.01 0.44
C LYS A 138 -0.37 5.97 -0.16
N VAL A 139 -0.58 6.75 -1.21
CA VAL A 139 -1.87 6.85 -1.90
C VAL A 139 -1.78 6.21 -3.28
N PHE A 140 -2.70 5.31 -3.59
CA PHE A 140 -2.67 4.57 -4.87
C PHE A 140 -4.03 3.98 -5.25
N ILE A 141 -4.20 3.73 -6.55
CA ILE A 141 -5.32 2.93 -7.06
C ILE A 141 -4.98 1.44 -6.80
N PRO A 142 -5.85 0.68 -6.11
CA PRO A 142 -5.62 -0.74 -5.89
C PRO A 142 -5.63 -1.50 -7.22
N SER A 143 -4.59 -2.28 -7.48
CA SER A 143 -4.49 -3.07 -8.72
C SER A 143 -5.51 -4.21 -8.76
N ASN A 144 -5.77 -4.83 -7.61
CA ASN A 144 -6.73 -5.92 -7.45
C ASN A 144 -7.65 -5.60 -6.27
N ILE A 145 -8.95 -5.49 -6.52
CA ILE A 145 -9.97 -5.38 -5.48
C ILE A 145 -10.56 -6.76 -5.28
N ILE A 146 -10.16 -7.42 -4.19
CA ILE A 146 -10.73 -8.72 -3.83
C ILE A 146 -12.14 -8.48 -3.29
N SER A 147 -13.15 -8.99 -3.99
CA SER A 147 -14.53 -9.05 -3.50
C SER A 147 -14.82 -10.44 -2.96
N CYS A 148 -15.22 -10.55 -1.70
CA CYS A 148 -15.76 -11.79 -1.16
C CYS A 148 -17.28 -11.76 -1.34
N LYS A 149 -17.85 -12.75 -2.04
CA LYS A 149 -19.28 -13.00 -2.11
C LYS A 149 -19.59 -14.28 -1.35
N GLY A 150 -20.61 -14.24 -0.50
CA GLY A 150 -21.09 -15.40 0.25
C GLY A 150 -22.46 -15.82 -0.25
N ILE A 151 -22.73 -17.13 -0.22
CA ILE A 151 -24.09 -17.67 -0.39
C ILE A 151 -24.58 -18.00 1.01
N ILE A 152 -25.68 -17.39 1.44
CA ILE A 152 -26.36 -17.78 2.67
C ILE A 152 -27.24 -18.98 2.31
N ARG A 153 -27.10 -20.08 3.05
CA ARG A 153 -27.89 -21.30 2.90
C ARG A 153 -28.76 -21.49 4.14
N GLN A 154 -29.84 -22.26 4.01
CA GLN A 154 -30.77 -22.55 5.12
C GLN A 154 -31.49 -21.29 5.65
N ILE A 155 -31.88 -20.40 4.73
CA ILE A 155 -32.85 -19.35 5.05
C ILE A 155 -34.24 -19.99 5.01
N ASP A 156 -35.11 -19.62 5.96
CA ASP A 156 -36.49 -20.06 5.97
C ASP A 156 -37.22 -19.58 4.71
N LEU A 157 -38.07 -20.43 4.13
CA LEU A 157 -38.83 -20.08 2.92
C LEU A 157 -39.86 -18.97 3.17
N GLU A 158 -40.22 -18.75 4.43
CA GLU A 158 -41.13 -17.68 4.84
C GLU A 158 -40.44 -16.31 4.94
N LEU A 159 -39.11 -16.25 4.85
CA LEU A 159 -38.37 -14.99 4.90
C LEU A 159 -38.46 -14.28 3.54
N SER A 160 -39.14 -13.14 3.50
CA SER A 160 -39.25 -12.34 2.26
C SER A 160 -37.91 -11.67 1.91
N GLU A 161 -37.74 -11.35 0.62
CA GLU A 161 -36.55 -10.64 0.13
C GLU A 161 -36.38 -9.25 0.77
N GLU A 162 -37.48 -8.59 1.14
CA GLU A 162 -37.42 -7.28 1.81
C GLU A 162 -36.72 -7.38 3.17
N HIS A 163 -37.02 -8.45 3.93
CA HIS A 163 -36.37 -8.72 5.22
C HIS A 163 -34.88 -9.06 5.08
N LEU A 164 -34.45 -9.61 3.95
CA LEU A 164 -33.04 -9.94 3.69
C LEU A 164 -32.18 -8.72 3.33
N LEU A 165 -32.80 -7.68 2.76
CA LEU A 165 -32.11 -6.50 2.25
C LEU A 165 -32.06 -5.34 3.25
N GLU A 166 -32.75 -5.47 4.38
CA GLU A 166 -32.79 -4.44 5.41
C GLU A 166 -31.41 -4.29 6.07
N LYS A 167 -30.79 -3.13 5.88
CA LYS A 167 -29.50 -2.79 6.52
C LYS A 167 -29.77 -2.23 7.91
N ASN A 168 -29.39 -2.99 8.94
CA ASN A 168 -29.21 -2.47 10.31
C ASN A 168 -28.13 -1.38 10.37
#